data_AF-A0A368HBM2-F1
#
_entry.id   AF-A0A368HBM2-F1
#
_cell.length_a   1.000
_cell.length_b   1.000
_cell.length_c   1.000
_cell.angle_alpha   90.00
_cell.angle_beta   90.00
_cell.angle_gamma   90.00
#
_symmetry.space_group_name_H-M   'P 1'
#
loop_
_entity.id
_entity.type
_entity.pdbx_description
1 polymer ?
#
loop_
_entity_poly.entity_id
_entity_poly.type
_entity_poly.pdbx_seq_one_letter_code
_entity_poly.pdbx_strand_id
1 'polypeptide(L)' 'MKVKKLRKAVVGAYAEVAGDTEGVEELFEAKLAKSGVTVNGKVASLVS' A
#
# COMPACT_ATOMS: atom_id res chain seq x y z
N MET A 1 -4.88 -1.38 10.19
CA MET A 1 -5.40 -2.19 9.06
C MET A 1 -4.39 -3.29 8.70
N LYS A 2 -4.81 -4.51 8.33
CA LYS A 2 -3.84 -5.55 7.89
C LYS A 2 -3.09 -5.08 6.62
N VAL A 3 -1.77 -5.19 6.57
CA VAL A 3 -0.95 -4.77 5.41
C VAL A 3 -1.45 -5.45 4.12
N LYS A 4 -1.78 -6.73 4.18
CA LYS A 4 -2.39 -7.48 3.05
C LYS A 4 -3.69 -6.86 2.53
N LYS A 5 -4.55 -6.36 3.44
CA LYS A 5 -5.81 -5.69 3.04
C LYS A 5 -5.54 -4.30 2.46
N LEU A 6 -4.58 -3.57 3.04
CA LEU A 6 -4.16 -2.26 2.55
C LEU A 6 -3.59 -2.36 1.13
N ARG A 7 -2.67 -3.31 0.89
CA ARG A 7 -2.11 -3.56 -0.44
C ARG A 7 -3.19 -3.86 -1.47
N LYS A 8 -4.11 -4.79 -1.18
CA LYS A 8 -5.19 -5.13 -2.10
C LYS A 8 -6.06 -3.91 -2.44
N ALA A 9 -6.38 -3.07 -1.46
CA ALA A 9 -7.19 -1.87 -1.68
C ALA A 9 -6.45 -0.83 -2.54
N VAL A 10 -5.18 -0.56 -2.25
CA VAL A 10 -4.39 0.46 -2.97
C VAL A 10 -4.09 0.03 -4.40
N VAL A 11 -3.63 -1.22 -4.60
CA VAL A 11 -3.35 -1.75 -5.94
C VAL A 11 -4.63 -1.84 -6.76
N GLY A 12 -5.75 -2.24 -6.15
CA GLY A 12 -7.06 -2.26 -6.82
C GLY A 12 -7.49 -0.87 -7.29
N ALA A 13 -7.45 0.12 -6.39
CA ALA A 13 -7.80 1.50 -6.73
C ALA A 13 -6.86 2.09 -7.79
N TYR A 14 -5.56 1.74 -7.77
CA TYR A 14 -4.61 2.16 -8.78
C TYR A 14 -4.92 1.53 -10.15
N ALA A 15 -5.21 0.23 -10.20
CA ALA A 15 -5.55 -0.46 -11.44
C ALA A 15 -6.80 0.12 -12.12
N GLU A 16 -7.82 0.52 -11.35
CA GLU A 16 -9.03 1.15 -11.89
C GLU A 16 -8.78 2.51 -12.54
N VAL A 17 -7.74 3.23 -12.12
CA VAL A 17 -7.42 4.58 -12.61
C VAL A 17 -6.32 4.57 -13.67
N ALA A 18 -5.25 3.81 -13.44
CA ALA A 18 -4.07 3.80 -14.28
C ALA A 18 -4.11 2.73 -15.38
N GLY A 19 -4.93 1.67 -15.23
CA GLY A 19 -5.04 0.57 -16.18
C GLY A 19 -3.81 -0.36 -16.25
N ASP A 20 -2.62 0.14 -15.90
CA ASP A 20 -1.37 -0.62 -15.84
C ASP A 20 -1.03 -1.02 -14.40
N THR A 21 -0.62 -2.27 -14.23
CA THR A 21 -0.28 -2.86 -12.93
C THR A 21 1.18 -3.29 -12.82
N GLU A 22 2.00 -3.02 -13.83
CA GLU A 22 3.40 -3.38 -13.85
C GLU A 22 4.18 -2.53 -12.83
N GLY A 23 4.96 -3.17 -11.95
CA GLY A 23 5.74 -2.48 -10.91
C GLY A 23 4.93 -1.81 -9.77
N VAL A 24 3.60 -1.93 -9.76
CA VAL A 24 2.74 -1.29 -8.75
C VAL A 24 2.98 -1.84 -7.34
N GLU A 25 3.32 -3.13 -7.22
CA GLU A 25 3.67 -3.70 -5.92
C GLU A 25 4.94 -3.07 -5.33
N GLU A 26 5.97 -2.82 -6.14
CA GLU A 26 7.20 -2.17 -5.69
C GLU A 26 6.96 -0.70 -5.32
N LEU A 27 6.14 0.01 -6.10
CA LEU A 27 5.71 1.37 -5.79
C LEU A 27 4.92 1.44 -4.47
N PHE A 28 4.05 0.46 -4.22
CA PHE A 28 3.31 0.36 -2.96
C PHE A 28 4.25 0.22 -1.77
N GLU A 29 5.23 -0.69 -1.83
CA GLU A 29 6.18 -0.90 -0.73
C GLU A 29 7.07 0.34 -0.52
N ALA A 30 7.57 0.95 -1.60
CA ALA A 30 8.37 2.16 -1.55
C ALA A 30 7.59 3.34 -0.94
N LYS A 31 6.29 3.47 -1.26
CA LYS A 31 5.43 4.48 -0.65
C LYS A 31 5.06 4.12 0.77
N LEU A 32 4.77 2.87 1.10
CA LEU A 32 4.44 2.45 2.46
C LEU A 32 5.59 2.80 3.43
N ALA A 33 6.85 2.65 3.00
CA ALA A 33 8.03 3.00 3.79
C ALA A 33 8.25 4.52 3.97
N LYS A 34 7.74 5.35 3.06
CA LYS A 34 7.90 6.83 3.09
C LYS A 34 6.67 7.59 3.61
N SER A 35 5.50 6.98 3.50
CA SER A 35 4.24 7.55 3.99
C SER A 35 4.26 7.41 5.50
N GLY A 36 3.80 8.40 6.26
CA GLY A 36 3.72 8.36 7.73
C GLY A 36 2.80 7.25 8.25
N VAL A 37 3.16 6.01 8.00
CA VAL A 37 2.46 4.77 8.26
C VAL A 37 3.46 3.88 9.01
N THR A 38 3.13 3.54 10.24
CA THR A 38 3.89 2.58 11.04
C THR A 38 3.38 1.18 10.74
N VAL A 39 4.29 0.25 10.47
CA VAL A 39 3.98 -1.19 10.35
C VAL A 39 4.39 -1.89 11.64
N ASN A 40 3.41 -2.38 12.40
CA ASN A 40 3.63 -3.20 13.57
C ASN A 40 3.22 -4.65 13.27
N GLY A 41 4.20 -5.50 12.99
CA GLY A 41 3.98 -6.86 12.52
C GLY A 41 3.18 -6.89 11.20
N LYS A 42 1.94 -7.41 11.25
CA LYS A 42 1.06 -7.54 10.07
C LYS A 42 0.08 -6.37 9.91
N VAL A 43 0.17 -5.34 10.74
CA VAL A 43 -0.79 -4.24 10.81
C VAL A 43 -0.10 -2.93 10.48
N ALA A 44 -0.68 -2.16 9.56
CA ALA A 44 -0.32 -0.79 9.25
C ALA A 44 -1.27 0.18 9.97
N SER A 45 -0.72 1.28 10.47
CA SER A 45 -1.42 2.36 11.17
C SER A 45 -0.79 3.70 10.82
N LEU A 46 -1.58 4.77 10.75
CA LEU A 46 -1.03 6.12 10.56
C LEU A 46 -0.20 6.50 11.80
N VAL A 47 0.95 7.12 11.57
CA VAL A 47 1.74 7.74 12.63
C VAL A 47 0.86 8.88 13.17
N SER A 48 0.56 8.83 14.47
CA SER A 48 -0.26 9.84 15.15
C SER A 48 0.57 11.07 15.52
#